data_AF-A0A3M1M6L5-F1
#
_entry.id   AF-A0A3M1M6L5-F1
#
_cell.length_a   1.000
_cell.length_b   1.000
_cell.length_c   1.000
_cell.angle_alpha   90.00
_cell.angle_beta   90.00
_cell.angle_gamma   90.00
#
_symmetry.space_group_name_H-M   'P 1'
#
loop_
_entity.id
_entity.type
_entity.pdbx_description
1 polymer ?
#
loop_
_entity_poly.entity_id
_entity_poly.type
_entity_poly.pdbx_seq_one_letter_code
_entity_poly.pdbx_strand_id
1 'polypeptide(L)'
;MTAERRAAIARIARLARTDFDLARLRLAAAARAAAMAHDACERHRALRADQPVPADPSEAGALARWQIWHGREAARLARQLAAAEARLEAERRRARHRFARARAADYLAETLQREARLAAERAAERSLPALPGPAGKDALTHRP
;
A
#
# COMPACT_ATOMS: atom_id res chain seq x y z
N MET A 1 -3.63 -6.37 -30.96
CA MET A 1 -3.74 -5.38 -29.87
C MET A 1 -2.81 -4.20 -30.14
N THR A 2 -3.30 -2.95 -30.11
CA THR A 2 -2.57 -1.75 -30.54
C THR A 2 -1.54 -1.25 -29.51
N ALA A 3 -0.52 -0.51 -29.96
CA ALA A 3 0.47 0.13 -29.09
C ALA A 3 -0.17 1.14 -28.11
N GLU A 4 -1.22 1.83 -28.55
CA GLU A 4 -2.01 2.76 -27.74
C GLU A 4 -2.66 2.07 -26.54
N ARG A 5 -3.23 0.87 -26.72
CA ARG A 5 -3.83 0.10 -25.61
C ARG A 5 -2.78 -0.31 -24.57
N ARG A 6 -1.56 -0.64 -24.99
CA ARG A 6 -0.45 -0.93 -24.06
C ARG A 6 -0.03 0.31 -23.29
N ALA A 7 0.11 1.46 -23.97
CA ALA A 7 0.45 2.73 -23.32
C ALA A 7 -0.62 3.15 -22.30
N ALA A 8 -1.91 2.97 -22.62
CA ALA A 8 -3.01 3.24 -21.71
C ALA A 8 -2.94 2.36 -20.44
N ILE A 9 -2.70 1.06 -20.59
CA ILE A 9 -2.61 0.13 -19.45
C ILE A 9 -1.38 0.42 -18.59
N ALA A 10 -0.23 0.72 -19.20
CA ALA A 10 0.95 1.16 -18.46
C ALA A 10 0.70 2.45 -17.66
N ARG A 11 -0.09 3.39 -18.21
CA ARG A 11 -0.52 4.60 -17.49
C ARG A 11 -1.45 4.27 -16.32
N ILE A 12 -2.41 3.36 -16.51
CA ILE A 12 -3.30 2.90 -15.43
C ILE A 12 -2.50 2.25 -14.30
N ALA A 13 -1.53 1.39 -14.62
CA ALA A 13 -0.65 0.76 -13.64
C ALA A 13 0.15 1.80 -12.85
N ARG A 14 0.74 2.80 -13.53
CA ARG A 14 1.43 3.91 -12.84
C ARG A 14 0.50 4.66 -11.88
N LEU A 15 -0.70 5.03 -12.33
CA LEU A 15 -1.68 5.74 -11.49
C LEU A 15 -2.11 4.89 -10.28
N ALA A 16 -2.31 3.59 -10.47
CA ALA A 16 -2.67 2.68 -9.38
C ALA A 16 -1.56 2.55 -8.34
N ARG A 17 -0.28 2.54 -8.76
CA ARG A 17 0.87 2.55 -7.85
C ARG A 17 0.95 3.85 -7.06
N THR A 18 0.87 5.01 -7.72
CA THR A 18 0.85 6.32 -7.04
C THR A 18 -0.28 6.42 -6.02
N ASP A 19 -1.46 5.94 -6.37
CA ASP A 19 -2.61 5.93 -5.46
C ASP A 19 -2.42 4.98 -4.27
N PHE A 20 -1.77 3.82 -4.47
CA PHE A 20 -1.35 2.95 -3.37
C PHE A 20 -0.31 3.60 -2.46
N ASP A 21 0.67 4.31 -3.01
CA ASP A 21 1.69 5.03 -2.22
C ASP A 21 1.05 6.12 -1.35
N LEU A 22 0.09 6.87 -1.89
CA LEU A 22 -0.70 7.82 -1.12
C LEU A 22 -1.51 7.14 0.00
N ALA A 23 -2.09 5.97 -0.28
CA ALA A 23 -2.80 5.19 0.73
C ALA A 23 -1.86 4.69 1.85
N ARG A 24 -0.62 4.29 1.51
CA ARG A 24 0.42 3.93 2.49
C ARG A 24 0.78 5.10 3.41
N LEU A 25 0.95 6.30 2.85
CA LEU A 25 1.26 7.50 3.63
C LEU A 25 0.12 7.83 4.61
N ARG A 26 -1.13 7.74 4.16
CA ARG A 26 -2.32 7.93 5.03
C ARG A 26 -2.41 6.87 6.12
N LEU A 27 -2.14 5.60 5.80
CA LEU A 27 -2.08 4.52 6.77
C LEU A 27 -0.99 4.77 7.83
N ALA A 28 0.21 5.19 7.42
CA ALA A 28 1.28 5.52 8.35
C ALA A 28 0.92 6.69 9.27
N ALA A 29 0.27 7.73 8.74
CA ALA A 29 -0.22 8.84 9.54
C ALA A 29 -1.30 8.41 10.56
N ALA A 30 -2.25 7.55 10.14
CA ALA A 30 -3.26 7.02 11.03
C ALA A 30 -2.67 6.12 12.14
N ALA A 31 -1.65 5.33 11.80
CA ALA A 31 -0.94 4.49 12.78
C ALA A 31 -0.23 5.34 13.85
N ARG A 32 0.45 6.42 13.43
CA ARG A 32 1.05 7.38 14.38
C ARG A 32 0.01 8.04 15.27
N ALA A 33 -1.13 8.46 14.71
CA ALA A 33 -2.20 9.07 15.50
C ALA A 33 -2.78 8.10 16.55
N ALA A 34 -2.99 6.83 16.19
CA ALA A 34 -3.43 5.81 17.13
C ALA A 34 -2.41 5.55 18.24
N ALA A 35 -1.11 5.47 17.89
CA ALA A 35 -0.04 5.33 18.87
C ALA A 35 0.03 6.53 19.84
N MET A 36 -0.10 7.76 19.34
CA MET A 36 -0.14 8.97 20.18
C MET A 36 -1.36 8.99 21.10
N ALA A 37 -2.52 8.56 20.63
CA ALA A 37 -3.74 8.47 21.45
C ALA A 37 -3.59 7.42 22.55
N HIS A 38 -2.97 6.27 22.24
CA HIS A 38 -2.69 5.23 23.22
C HIS A 38 -1.72 5.72 24.30
N ASP A 39 -0.62 6.35 23.88
CA ASP A 39 0.37 6.95 24.77
C ASP A 39 -0.22 8.07 25.65
N ALA A 40 -1.16 8.88 25.13
CA ALA A 40 -1.91 9.83 25.95
C ALA A 40 -2.78 9.15 27.02
N CYS A 41 -3.42 8.03 26.70
CA CYS A 41 -4.16 7.22 27.68
C CYS A 41 -3.22 6.67 28.78
N GLU A 42 -2.05 6.14 28.41
CA GLU A 42 -1.07 5.62 29.37
C GLU A 42 -0.52 6.70 30.28
N ARG A 43 -0.15 7.87 29.74
CA ARG A 43 0.27 9.02 30.54
C ARG A 43 -0.80 9.47 31.54
N HIS A 44 -2.06 9.50 31.13
CA HIS A 44 -3.16 9.85 32.03
C HIS A 44 -3.39 8.78 33.12
N ARG A 45 -3.22 7.50 32.79
CA ARG A 45 -3.26 6.41 33.78
C ARG A 45 -2.13 6.54 34.80
N ALA A 46 -0.93 6.86 34.35
CA ALA A 46 0.22 7.11 35.23
C ALA A 46 -0.04 8.31 36.16
N LEU A 47 -0.49 9.45 35.61
CA LEU A 47 -0.86 10.62 36.40
C LEU A 47 -1.93 10.30 37.47
N ARG A 48 -2.90 9.43 37.14
CA ARG A 48 -3.91 8.99 38.09
C ARG A 48 -3.35 8.07 39.18
N ALA A 49 -2.32 7.28 38.88
CA ALA A 49 -1.68 6.41 39.86
C ALA A 49 -1.01 7.24 40.98
N ASP A 50 -0.52 8.43 40.64
CA ASP A 50 -0.01 9.44 41.58
C ASP A 50 -1.16 10.22 42.27
N GLN A 51 -2.22 9.51 42.67
CA GLN A 51 -3.37 10.12 43.33
C GLN A 51 -2.93 10.82 44.63
N PRO A 52 -3.33 12.08 44.85
CA PRO A 52 -3.03 12.77 46.09
C PRO A 52 -3.72 12.08 47.27
N VAL A 53 -2.97 11.85 48.35
CA VAL A 53 -3.51 11.38 49.62
C VAL A 53 -3.91 12.62 50.43
N PRO A 54 -5.19 12.79 50.80
CA PRO A 54 -5.61 13.93 51.58
C PRO A 54 -4.95 13.90 52.96
N ALA A 55 -4.35 15.01 53.36
CA ALA A 55 -3.68 15.16 54.67
C ALA A 55 -4.68 15.43 55.80
N ASP A 56 -5.84 16.02 55.48
CA ASP A 56 -6.91 16.28 56.43
C ASP A 56 -8.32 16.17 55.79
N PRO A 57 -9.40 16.13 56.60
CA PRO A 57 -10.77 16.01 56.08
C PRO A 57 -11.25 17.19 55.23
N SER A 58 -10.66 18.38 55.38
CA SER A 58 -11.05 19.58 54.62
C SER A 58 -10.62 19.47 53.15
N GLU A 59 -9.62 18.63 52.85
CA GLU A 59 -9.16 18.33 51.49
C GLU A 59 -10.06 17.34 50.72
N ALA A 60 -11.04 16.71 51.38
CA ALA A 60 -11.94 15.74 50.74
C ALA A 60 -12.68 16.32 49.53
N GLY A 61 -13.07 17.61 49.59
CA GLY A 61 -13.70 18.30 48.48
C GLY A 61 -12.75 18.53 47.28
N ALA A 62 -11.45 18.74 47.55
CA ALA A 62 -10.43 18.87 46.51
C ALA A 62 -10.17 17.51 45.83
N LEU A 63 -10.05 16.44 46.62
CA LEU A 63 -9.91 15.08 46.09
C LEU A 63 -11.10 14.68 45.22
N ALA A 64 -12.33 14.98 45.64
CA ALA A 64 -13.53 14.68 44.85
C ALA A 64 -13.52 15.39 43.48
N ARG A 65 -13.13 16.68 43.43
CA ARG A 65 -12.99 17.43 42.17
C ARG A 65 -11.91 16.83 41.26
N TRP A 66 -10.77 16.45 41.83
CA TRP A 66 -9.68 15.78 41.11
C TRP A 66 -10.15 14.46 40.48
N GLN A 67 -10.88 13.63 41.24
CA GLN A 67 -11.43 12.36 40.74
C GLN A 67 -12.44 12.57 39.60
N ILE A 68 -13.33 13.56 39.72
CA ILE A 68 -14.29 13.92 38.67
C ILE A 68 -13.56 14.35 37.40
N TRP A 69 -12.54 15.20 37.53
CA TRP A 69 -11.73 15.63 36.39
C TRP A 69 -11.04 14.44 35.71
N HIS A 70 -10.37 13.57 36.47
CA HIS A 70 -9.74 12.38 35.91
C HIS A 70 -10.72 11.44 35.21
N GLY A 71 -11.92 11.27 35.75
CA GLY A 71 -12.98 10.47 35.12
C GLY A 71 -13.43 11.05 33.78
N ARG A 72 -13.68 12.36 33.72
CA ARG A 72 -14.05 13.07 32.48
C ARG A 72 -12.94 12.99 31.43
N GLU A 73 -11.70 13.18 31.86
CA GLU A 73 -10.54 13.18 30.99
C GLU A 73 -10.23 11.78 30.47
N ALA A 74 -10.33 10.74 31.30
CA ALA A 74 -10.21 9.36 30.87
C ALA A 74 -11.27 8.99 29.82
N ALA A 75 -12.53 9.41 30.01
CA ALA A 75 -13.59 9.20 29.03
C ALA A 75 -13.33 9.94 27.71
N ARG A 76 -12.78 11.17 27.78
CA ARG A 76 -12.39 11.94 26.59
C ARG A 76 -11.28 11.25 25.80
N LEU A 77 -10.21 10.82 26.49
CA LEU A 77 -9.08 10.12 25.88
C LEU A 77 -9.49 8.77 25.31
N ALA A 78 -10.35 8.01 26.00
CA ALA A 78 -10.89 6.75 25.50
C ALA A 78 -11.67 6.92 24.18
N ARG A 79 -12.50 7.97 24.07
CA ARG A 79 -13.19 8.30 22.81
C ARG A 79 -12.20 8.68 21.70
N GLN A 80 -11.15 9.42 22.02
CA GLN A 80 -10.11 9.77 21.05
C GLN A 80 -9.34 8.56 20.54
N LEU A 81 -8.97 7.64 21.45
CA LEU A 81 -8.32 6.38 21.10
C LEU A 81 -9.22 5.53 20.20
N ALA A 82 -10.48 5.31 20.59
CA ALA A 82 -11.43 4.55 19.77
C ALA A 82 -11.61 5.14 18.37
N ALA A 83 -11.71 6.47 18.26
CA ALA A 83 -11.80 7.15 16.97
C ALA A 83 -10.52 6.99 16.12
N ALA A 84 -9.35 7.06 16.75
CA ALA A 84 -8.07 6.87 16.08
C ALA A 84 -7.88 5.43 15.59
N GLU A 85 -8.27 4.43 16.38
CA GLU A 85 -8.25 3.00 16.02
C GLU A 85 -9.22 2.70 14.88
N ALA A 86 -10.44 3.22 14.94
CA ALA A 86 -11.43 3.09 13.87
C ALA A 86 -10.91 3.69 12.55
N ARG A 87 -10.22 4.84 12.63
CA ARG A 87 -9.60 5.48 11.47
C ARG A 87 -8.42 4.66 10.94
N LEU A 88 -7.56 4.14 11.80
CA LEU A 88 -6.46 3.26 11.43
C LEU A 88 -6.97 2.03 10.67
N GLU A 89 -8.02 1.38 11.17
CA GLU A 89 -8.60 0.21 10.52
C GLU A 89 -9.24 0.57 9.16
N ALA A 90 -9.92 1.72 9.07
CA ALA A 90 -10.44 2.21 7.79
C ALA A 90 -9.32 2.44 6.76
N GLU A 91 -8.20 3.06 7.17
CA GLU A 91 -7.04 3.27 6.28
C GLU A 91 -6.32 1.96 5.92
N ARG A 92 -6.27 0.97 6.83
CA ARG A 92 -5.77 -0.38 6.52
C ARG A 92 -6.59 -1.04 5.41
N ARG A 93 -7.92 -1.02 5.53
CA ARG A 93 -8.82 -1.56 4.49
C ARG A 93 -8.62 -0.84 3.15
N ARG A 94 -8.53 0.49 3.16
CA ARG A 94 -8.26 1.29 1.96
C ARG A 94 -6.92 0.92 1.33
N ALA A 95 -5.84 0.86 2.11
CA ALA A 95 -4.51 0.51 1.62
C ALA A 95 -4.48 -0.91 1.02
N ARG A 96 -5.12 -1.91 1.66
CA ARG A 96 -5.25 -3.27 1.11
C ARG A 96 -5.97 -3.28 -0.24
N HIS A 97 -7.07 -2.54 -0.37
CA HIS A 97 -7.80 -2.44 -1.62
C HIS A 97 -6.96 -1.75 -2.72
N ARG A 98 -6.27 -0.64 -2.42
CA ARG A 98 -5.41 0.04 -3.39
C ARG A 98 -4.20 -0.82 -3.78
N PHE A 99 -3.62 -1.57 -2.85
CA PHE A 99 -2.57 -2.55 -3.11
C PHE A 99 -3.02 -3.61 -4.11
N ALA A 100 -4.18 -4.24 -3.87
CA ALA A 100 -4.73 -5.26 -4.77
C ALA A 100 -4.95 -4.70 -6.18
N ARG A 101 -5.46 -3.46 -6.30
CA ARG A 101 -5.62 -2.77 -7.59
C ARG A 101 -4.30 -2.49 -8.29
N ALA A 102 -3.29 -2.01 -7.56
CA ALA A 102 -1.95 -1.79 -8.11
C ALA A 102 -1.35 -3.11 -8.64
N ARG A 103 -1.40 -4.18 -7.85
CA ARG A 103 -0.91 -5.51 -8.25
C ARG A 103 -1.64 -6.07 -9.48
N ALA A 104 -2.96 -5.92 -9.55
CA ALA A 104 -3.73 -6.35 -10.72
C ALA A 104 -3.33 -5.55 -11.98
N ALA A 105 -3.16 -4.23 -11.86
CA ALA A 105 -2.74 -3.40 -12.97
C ALA A 105 -1.30 -3.70 -13.43
N ASP A 106 -0.39 -3.97 -12.49
CA ASP A 106 0.98 -4.40 -12.77
C ASP A 106 0.99 -5.72 -13.55
N TYR A 107 0.26 -6.72 -13.06
CA TYR A 107 0.14 -8.02 -13.73
C TYR A 107 -0.37 -7.91 -15.17
N LEU A 108 -1.39 -7.08 -15.40
CA LEU A 108 -1.90 -6.83 -16.75
C LEU A 108 -0.84 -6.16 -17.63
N ALA A 109 -0.13 -5.16 -17.11
CA ALA A 109 0.91 -4.47 -17.86
C ALA A 109 2.06 -5.42 -18.25
N GLU A 110 2.52 -6.26 -17.31
CA GLU A 110 3.55 -7.27 -17.53
C GLU A 110 3.12 -8.30 -18.57
N THR A 111 1.88 -8.81 -18.47
CA THR A 111 1.33 -9.78 -19.42
C THR A 111 1.33 -9.23 -20.85
N LEU A 112 0.85 -8.00 -21.03
CA LEU A 112 0.80 -7.37 -22.35
C LEU A 112 2.18 -7.05 -22.92
N GLN A 113 3.15 -6.73 -22.06
CA GLN A 113 4.53 -6.51 -22.49
C GLN A 113 5.16 -7.83 -22.94
N ARG A 114 4.90 -8.94 -22.24
CA ARG A 114 5.34 -10.28 -22.62
C ARG A 114 4.74 -10.70 -23.96
N GLU A 115 3.44 -10.52 -24.15
CA GLU A 115 2.78 -10.82 -25.43
C GLU A 115 3.35 -9.98 -26.59
N ALA A 116 3.59 -8.69 -26.36
CA ALA A 116 4.17 -7.81 -27.38
C ALA A 116 5.60 -8.24 -27.76
N ARG A 117 6.41 -8.64 -26.76
CA ARG A 117 7.75 -9.18 -26.98
C ARG A 117 7.71 -10.45 -27.85
N LEU A 118 6.88 -11.42 -27.48
CA LEU A 118 6.72 -12.66 -28.25
C LEU A 118 6.22 -12.39 -29.68
N ALA A 119 5.32 -11.43 -29.87
CA ALA A 119 4.85 -11.04 -31.20
C ALA A 119 5.94 -10.39 -32.05
N ALA A 120 6.82 -9.58 -31.43
CA ALA A 120 7.96 -8.97 -32.10
C ALA A 120 9.02 -10.03 -32.48
N GLU A 121 9.31 -10.98 -31.59
CA GLU A 121 10.21 -12.11 -31.86
C GLU A 121 9.71 -12.94 -33.07
N ARG A 122 8.42 -13.32 -33.09
CA ARG A 122 7.82 -14.03 -34.24
C ARG A 122 7.77 -13.21 -35.54
N ALA A 123 7.70 -11.88 -35.44
CA ALA A 123 7.77 -11.02 -36.62
C ALA A 123 9.20 -10.96 -37.17
N ALA A 124 10.19 -10.86 -36.27
CA ALA A 124 11.61 -10.89 -36.62
C ALA A 124 11.99 -12.22 -37.28
N GLU A 125 11.56 -13.36 -36.73
CA GLU A 125 11.77 -14.69 -37.30
C GLU A 125 11.24 -14.81 -38.73
N ARG A 126 10.03 -14.27 -39.01
CA ARG A 126 9.45 -14.26 -40.37
C ARG A 126 10.18 -13.32 -41.33
N SER A 127 10.85 -12.29 -40.83
CA SER A 127 11.64 -11.36 -41.64
C SER A 127 13.07 -11.82 -41.89
N LEU A 128 13.49 -12.96 -41.32
CA LEU A 128 14.78 -13.56 -41.64
C LEU A 128 14.80 -13.94 -43.13
N PRO A 129 15.82 -13.49 -43.89
CA PRO A 129 15.96 -13.91 -45.27
C PRO A 129 16.10 -15.43 -45.33
N ALA A 130 15.44 -16.05 -46.31
CA ALA A 130 15.62 -17.48 -46.57
C ALA A 130 17.11 -17.75 -46.74
N LEU A 131 17.67 -18.61 -45.89
CA LEU A 131 19.03 -19.10 -46.07
C LEU A 131 19.11 -19.66 -47.50
N PRO A 132 20.10 -19.26 -48.32
CA PRO A 132 20.28 -19.85 -49.63
C PRO A 132 20.39 -21.36 -49.43
N GLY A 133 19.48 -22.10 -50.06
CA GLY A 133 19.50 -23.56 -50.06
C GLY A 133 20.88 -24.05 -50.51
N PRO A 134 21.32 -25.25 -50.08
CA PRO A 134 22.62 -25.78 -50.46
C PRO A 134 22.75 -25.69 -51.99
N ALA A 135 23.72 -24.90 -52.45
CA ALA A 135 24.06 -24.77 -53.85
C ALA A 135 24.10 -26.19 -54.44
N GLY A 136 23.26 -26.41 -55.46
CA GLY A 136 23.18 -27.68 -56.16
C GLY A 136 24.59 -28.16 -56.46
N LYS A 137 24.90 -29.39 -56.05
CA LYS A 137 26.05 -30.11 -56.58
C LYS A 137 25.74 -30.42 -58.04
N ASP A 138 25.91 -29.42 -58.91
CA ASP A 138 25.85 -29.61 -60.35
C ASP A 138 27.05 -30.45 -60.78
N ALA A 139 26.75 -31.72 -61.03
CA ALA A 139 27.26 -32.57 -62.09
C ALA A 139 28.69 -32.30 -62.60
N LEU A 140 29.69 -32.79 -61.86
CA LEU A 140 30.98 -33.15 -62.45
C LEU A 140 30.95 -34.63 -62.86
N THR A 141 30.27 -34.93 -63.96
CA THR A 141 30.51 -36.15 -64.75
C THR A 141 30.95 -35.73 -66.14
N HIS A 142 32.24 -35.41 -66.26
CA HIS A 142 32.95 -35.42 -67.54
C HIS A 142 33.10 -36.88 -67.98
N ARG A 143 32.52 -37.24 -69.13
CA ARG A 143 32.88 -38.47 -69.87
C ARG A 143 33.74 -38.08 -71.07
N PRO A 144 34.86 -38.77 -71.36
CA PRO A 144 35.33 -38.94 -72.72
C PRO A 144 34.43 -39.91 -73.51
#